data_AF-A0A375BG60-F1
#
_entry.id   AF-A0A375BG60-F1
#
_cell.length_a   1.000
_cell.length_b   1.000
_cell.length_c   1.000
_cell.angle_alpha   90.00
_cell.angle_beta   90.00
_cell.angle_gamma   90.00
#
_symmetry.space_group_name_H-M   'P 1'
#
loop_
_entity.id
_entity.type
_entity.pdbx_description
1 polymer ?
#
loop_
_entity_poly.entity_id
_entity_poly.type
_entity_poly.pdbx_seq_one_letter_code
_entity_poly.pdbx_strand_id
1 'polypeptide(L)'
;MQPRHLEPSEPVVLALIDAVTAWQGALDQTLRASGLNYSQWLLLRAIRQGAFKRGAPLAGPMPIDAAQSEMMLDELRRDGWIEYTGTLPPRLAEGATARVQRTAQALSALHSVSVAAFNSQERAALVSLLDRMKSTLSGHTARQVRTVSETARQERHTQPLPCPGLPPVAHRPASCPSLATRF
;
A
#
# COMPACT_ATOMS: atom_id res chain seq x y z
N MET A 1 29.85 27.14 7.00
CA MET A 1 28.75 26.24 6.59
C MET A 1 29.15 25.62 5.26
N GLN A 2 29.83 24.48 5.27
CA GLN A 2 30.18 23.76 4.04
C GLN A 2 28.99 22.91 3.58
N PRO A 3 28.61 22.93 2.30
CA PRO A 3 27.57 22.06 1.78
C PRO A 3 28.05 20.60 1.88
N ARG A 4 27.25 19.74 2.52
CA ARG A 4 27.49 18.29 2.48
C ARG A 4 27.46 17.86 1.02
N HIS A 5 28.54 17.23 0.56
CA HIS A 5 28.56 16.53 -0.72
C HIS A 5 27.51 15.42 -0.64
N LEU A 6 26.39 15.64 -1.31
CA LEU A 6 25.35 14.61 -1.50
C LEU A 6 26.01 13.44 -2.25
N GLU A 7 25.66 12.21 -1.89
CA GLU A 7 26.04 11.04 -2.68
C GLU A 7 25.56 11.27 -4.14
N PRO A 8 26.32 10.90 -5.19
CA PRO A 8 26.00 11.26 -6.58
C PRO A 8 24.59 10.86 -7.04
N SER A 9 23.96 9.88 -6.38
CA SER A 9 22.61 9.38 -6.63
C SER A 9 21.50 10.09 -5.84
N GLU A 10 21.83 10.79 -4.75
CA GLU A 10 20.87 11.45 -3.86
C GLU A 10 20.07 12.57 -4.55
N PRO A 11 20.67 13.45 -5.39
CA PRO A 11 19.91 14.43 -6.17
C PRO A 11 18.90 13.81 -7.14
N VAL A 12 19.21 12.64 -7.70
CA VAL A 12 18.33 11.93 -8.65
C VAL A 12 17.11 11.36 -7.94
N VAL A 13 17.32 10.77 -6.76
CA VAL A 13 16.23 10.25 -5.93
C VAL A 13 15.31 11.38 -5.48
N LEU A 14 15.87 12.51 -5.03
CA LEU A 14 15.09 13.69 -4.65
C LEU A 14 14.29 14.25 -5.83
N ALA A 15 14.91 14.42 -7.00
CA ALA A 15 14.22 14.88 -8.20
C ALA A 15 13.07 13.93 -8.62
N LEU A 16 13.24 12.62 -8.45
CA LEU A 16 12.18 11.65 -8.71
C LEU A 16 11.03 11.78 -7.71
N ILE A 17 11.33 11.94 -6.41
CA ILE A 17 10.32 12.15 -5.37
C ILE A 17 9.54 13.43 -5.67
N ASP A 18 10.22 14.54 -5.95
CA ASP A 18 9.60 15.82 -6.27
C ASP A 18 8.70 15.72 -7.51
N ALA A 19 9.17 15.04 -8.56
CA ALA A 19 8.38 14.82 -9.78
C ALA A 19 7.13 13.96 -9.50
N VAL A 20 7.25 12.89 -8.72
CA VAL A 20 6.11 12.03 -8.34
C VAL A 20 5.12 12.79 -7.47
N THR A 21 5.59 13.56 -6.50
CA THR A 21 4.73 14.38 -5.61
C THR A 21 4.00 15.47 -6.39
N ALA A 22 4.68 16.19 -7.28
CA ALA A 22 4.06 17.19 -8.14
C ALA A 22 2.99 16.56 -9.05
N TRP A 23 3.29 15.39 -9.62
CA TRP A 23 2.35 14.66 -10.46
C TRP A 23 1.14 14.17 -9.68
N GLN A 24 1.33 13.61 -8.48
CA GLN A 24 0.24 13.22 -7.58
C GLN A 24 -0.65 14.41 -7.19
N GLY A 25 -0.05 15.56 -6.87
CA GLY A 25 -0.80 16.79 -6.58
C GLY A 25 -1.65 17.25 -7.77
N ALA A 26 -1.10 17.22 -8.99
CA ALA A 26 -1.84 17.58 -10.20
C ALA A 26 -2.96 16.57 -10.52
N LEU A 27 -2.71 15.28 -10.29
CA LEU A 27 -3.69 14.21 -10.43
C LEU A 27 -4.88 14.42 -9.48
N ASP A 28 -4.59 14.64 -8.19
CA ASP A 28 -5.62 14.87 -7.18
C ASP A 28 -6.42 16.13 -7.48
N GLN A 29 -5.76 17.22 -7.90
CA GLN A 29 -6.45 18.45 -8.29
C GLN A 29 -7.40 18.22 -9.48
N THR A 30 -6.95 17.45 -10.47
CA THR A 30 -7.75 17.13 -11.66
C THR A 30 -8.98 16.29 -11.31
N LEU A 31 -8.82 15.30 -10.42
CA LEU A 31 -9.91 14.46 -9.96
C LEU A 31 -10.90 15.22 -9.06
N ARG A 32 -10.39 16.07 -8.16
CA ARG A 32 -11.21 16.91 -7.29
C ARG A 32 -12.07 17.89 -8.06
N ALA A 33 -11.62 18.38 -9.22
CA ALA A 33 -12.47 19.18 -10.11
C ALA A 33 -13.72 18.42 -10.62
N SER A 34 -13.68 17.09 -10.60
CA SER A 34 -14.84 16.23 -10.89
C SER A 34 -15.58 15.77 -9.62
N GLY A 35 -15.10 16.11 -8.42
CA GLY A 35 -15.63 15.58 -7.16
C GLY A 35 -15.18 14.15 -6.85
N LEU A 36 -14.06 13.70 -7.42
CA LEU A 36 -13.51 12.36 -7.21
C LEU A 36 -12.18 12.43 -6.46
N ASN A 37 -11.87 11.37 -5.72
CA ASN A 37 -10.52 11.05 -5.28
C ASN A 37 -9.90 9.93 -6.13
N TYR A 38 -8.61 9.66 -5.95
CA TYR A 38 -7.89 8.66 -6.76
C TYR A 38 -8.44 7.24 -6.63
N SER A 39 -8.79 6.80 -5.41
CA SER A 39 -9.34 5.46 -5.20
C SER A 39 -10.71 5.31 -5.85
N GLN A 40 -11.59 6.32 -5.74
CA GLN A 40 -12.91 6.36 -6.38
C GLN A 40 -12.77 6.29 -7.90
N TRP A 41 -11.78 7.00 -8.46
CA TRP A 41 -11.46 6.90 -9.89
C TRP A 41 -11.00 5.50 -10.31
N LEU A 42 -10.14 4.84 -9.52
CA LEU A 42 -9.72 3.46 -9.79
C LEU A 42 -10.90 2.50 -9.77
N LEU A 43 -11.80 2.65 -8.81
CA LEU A 43 -13.02 1.85 -8.69
C LEU A 43 -13.94 2.05 -9.90
N LEU A 44 -14.20 3.31 -10.29
CA LEU A 44 -14.99 3.63 -11.48
C LEU A 44 -14.39 3.06 -12.76
N ARG A 45 -13.07 3.11 -12.91
CA ARG A 45 -12.36 2.53 -14.05
C ARG A 45 -12.52 1.01 -14.08
N ALA A 46 -12.40 0.34 -12.93
CA ALA A 46 -12.57 -1.11 -12.82
C ALA A 46 -14.01 -1.54 -13.14
N ILE A 47 -15.01 -0.79 -12.69
CA ILE A 47 -16.43 -1.00 -13.02
C ILE A 47 -16.66 -0.85 -14.53
N ARG A 48 -16.17 0.24 -15.13
CA ARG A 48 -16.28 0.48 -16.57
C ARG A 48 -15.65 -0.63 -17.42
N GLN A 49 -14.56 -1.23 -16.94
CA GLN A 49 -13.84 -2.31 -17.62
C GLN A 49 -14.42 -3.71 -17.32
N GLY A 50 -15.43 -3.82 -16.45
CA GLY A 50 -15.97 -5.11 -16.00
C GLY A 50 -15.00 -5.92 -15.13
N ALA A 51 -13.94 -5.29 -14.61
CA ALA A 51 -12.91 -5.92 -13.79
C ALA A 51 -13.26 -5.91 -12.29
N PHE A 52 -14.24 -5.10 -11.87
CA PHE A 52 -14.67 -5.01 -10.48
C PHE A 52 -15.62 -6.16 -10.11
N LYS A 53 -15.35 -6.81 -8.98
CA LYS A 53 -16.23 -7.80 -8.35
C LYS A 53 -16.56 -7.34 -6.94
N ARG A 54 -17.85 -7.18 -6.65
CA ARG A 54 -18.35 -6.77 -5.34
C ARG A 54 -17.95 -7.76 -4.24
N GLY A 55 -17.61 -7.26 -3.06
CA GLY A 55 -17.13 -8.09 -1.95
C GLY A 55 -15.73 -8.71 -2.13
N ALA A 56 -15.05 -8.46 -3.25
CA ALA A 56 -13.67 -8.87 -3.48
C ALA A 56 -12.74 -7.64 -3.44
N PRO A 57 -11.50 -7.78 -2.96
CA PRO A 57 -10.54 -6.69 -3.01
C PRO A 57 -10.20 -6.33 -4.46
N LEU A 58 -10.08 -5.03 -4.74
CA LEU A 58 -9.61 -4.56 -6.02
C LEU A 58 -8.08 -4.65 -6.04
N ALA A 59 -7.56 -5.60 -6.80
CA ALA A 59 -6.13 -5.73 -7.04
C ALA A 59 -5.63 -4.60 -7.96
N GLY A 60 -4.44 -4.09 -7.70
CA GLY A 60 -3.84 -3.06 -8.53
C GLY A 60 -2.64 -2.38 -7.87
N PRO A 61 -2.13 -1.29 -8.47
CA PRO A 61 -1.04 -0.50 -7.90
C PRO A 61 -1.35 0.07 -6.52
N MET A 62 -2.63 0.36 -6.28
CA MET A 62 -3.19 0.71 -4.98
C MET A 62 -4.29 -0.31 -4.66
N PRO A 63 -4.02 -1.32 -3.82
CA PRO A 63 -5.03 -2.30 -3.45
C PRO A 63 -6.12 -1.61 -2.62
N ILE A 64 -7.38 -1.90 -2.95
CA ILE A 64 -8.54 -1.43 -2.19
C ILE A 64 -9.19 -2.66 -1.57
N ASP A 65 -9.35 -2.66 -0.25
CA ASP A 65 -10.00 -3.77 0.43
C ASP A 65 -11.52 -3.81 0.16
N ALA A 66 -12.14 -4.95 0.47
CA ALA A 66 -13.56 -5.14 0.19
C ALA A 66 -14.45 -4.15 0.97
N ALA A 67 -14.16 -3.88 2.25
CA ALA A 67 -14.98 -3.00 3.08
C ALA A 67 -14.91 -1.54 2.61
N GLN A 68 -13.70 -1.07 2.29
CA GLN A 68 -13.44 0.23 1.70
C GLN A 68 -14.13 0.37 0.35
N SER A 69 -14.08 -0.67 -0.49
CA SER A 69 -14.76 -0.65 -1.78
C SER A 69 -16.28 -0.49 -1.63
N GLU A 70 -16.91 -1.16 -0.66
CA GLU A 70 -18.35 -1.03 -0.40
C GLU A 70 -18.74 0.38 0.07
N MET A 71 -17.98 0.98 0.99
CA MET A 71 -18.21 2.37 1.43
C MET A 71 -18.14 3.34 0.25
N MET A 72 -17.15 3.16 -0.64
CA MET A 72 -16.98 3.99 -1.82
C MET A 72 -18.09 3.77 -2.87
N LEU A 73 -18.64 2.56 -2.99
CA LEU A 73 -19.80 2.32 -3.87
C LEU A 73 -21.01 3.13 -3.40
N ASP A 74 -21.24 3.22 -2.10
CA ASP A 74 -22.34 4.02 -1.54
C ASP A 74 -22.15 5.52 -1.78
N GLU A 75 -20.92 6.03 -1.64
CA GLU A 75 -20.57 7.42 -1.99
C GLU A 75 -20.78 7.71 -3.48
N LEU A 76 -20.22 6.86 -4.36
CA LEU A 76 -20.34 7.01 -5.81
C LEU A 76 -21.79 6.92 -6.28
N ARG A 77 -22.61 6.10 -5.62
CA ARG A 77 -24.05 6.02 -5.90
C ARG A 77 -24.77 7.29 -5.47
N ARG A 78 -24.47 7.82 -4.28
CA ARG A 78 -25.04 9.09 -3.78
C ARG A 78 -24.72 10.26 -4.71
N ASP A 79 -23.52 10.27 -5.27
CA ASP A 79 -23.02 11.32 -6.18
C ASP A 79 -23.45 11.09 -7.64
N GLY A 80 -24.27 10.06 -7.89
CA GLY A 80 -24.84 9.75 -9.20
C GLY A 80 -23.83 9.28 -10.23
N TRP A 81 -22.70 8.71 -9.82
CA TRP A 81 -21.70 8.12 -10.71
C TRP A 81 -22.05 6.70 -11.14
N ILE A 82 -22.64 5.94 -10.24
CA ILE A 82 -22.98 4.53 -10.44
C ILE A 82 -24.40 4.23 -10.00
N GLU A 83 -24.94 3.17 -10.56
CA GLU A 83 -26.24 2.60 -10.19
C GLU A 83 -26.07 1.10 -9.96
N TYR A 84 -26.70 0.60 -8.90
CA TYR A 84 -26.87 -0.83 -8.64
C TYR A 84 -28.08 -1.07 -7.76
N THR A 85 -28.73 -2.21 -7.98
CA THR A 85 -29.87 -2.66 -7.19
C THR A 85 -29.56 -4.03 -6.57
N GLY A 86 -29.64 -4.10 -5.25
CA GLY A 86 -29.44 -5.34 -4.49
C GLY A 86 -28.07 -5.98 -4.72
N THR A 87 -28.07 -7.18 -5.30
CA THR A 87 -26.87 -8.00 -5.56
C THR A 87 -26.31 -7.82 -6.98
N LEU A 88 -26.93 -6.98 -7.82
CA LEU A 88 -26.45 -6.75 -9.17
C LEU A 88 -25.09 -6.04 -9.17
N PRO A 89 -24.23 -6.33 -10.17
CA PRO A 89 -22.95 -5.67 -10.29
C PRO A 89 -23.16 -4.17 -10.56
N PRO A 90 -22.35 -3.29 -9.94
CA PRO A 90 -22.45 -1.86 -10.19
C PRO A 90 -22.13 -1.52 -11.64
N ARG A 91 -22.88 -0.54 -12.15
CA ARG A 91 -22.73 -0.01 -13.51
C ARG A 91 -22.64 1.49 -13.44
N LEU A 92 -22.03 2.11 -14.45
CA LEU A 92 -22.06 3.56 -14.58
C LEU A 92 -23.50 4.01 -14.78
N ALA A 93 -23.90 5.07 -14.07
CA ALA A 93 -25.16 5.74 -14.34
C ALA A 93 -25.16 6.30 -15.77
N GLU A 94 -26.31 6.32 -16.44
CA GLU A 94 -26.40 6.75 -17.84
C GLU A 94 -25.89 8.19 -18.00
N GLY A 95 -26.30 9.09 -17.09
CA GLY A 95 -25.83 10.48 -17.03
C GLY A 95 -24.37 10.67 -16.60
N ALA A 96 -23.72 9.64 -16.02
CA ALA A 96 -22.33 9.71 -15.58
C ALA A 96 -21.33 9.37 -16.70
N THR A 97 -21.75 8.69 -17.77
CA THR A 97 -20.85 8.25 -18.86
C THR A 97 -20.05 9.40 -19.46
N ALA A 98 -20.71 10.52 -19.78
CA ALA A 98 -20.05 11.71 -20.32
C ALA A 98 -19.11 12.37 -19.29
N ARG A 99 -19.45 12.34 -18.00
CA ARG A 99 -18.59 12.85 -16.92
C ARG A 99 -17.31 12.00 -16.82
N VAL A 100 -17.46 10.68 -16.78
CA VAL A 100 -16.33 9.73 -16.74
C VAL A 100 -15.41 9.92 -17.94
N GLN A 101 -15.96 10.10 -19.14
CA GLN A 101 -15.17 10.31 -20.34
C GLN A 101 -14.38 11.62 -20.30
N ARG A 102 -15.01 12.72 -19.82
CA ARG A 102 -14.31 14.00 -19.62
C ARG A 102 -13.18 13.88 -18.60
N THR A 103 -13.42 13.20 -17.48
CA THR A 103 -12.36 12.94 -16.48
C THR A 103 -11.24 12.10 -17.09
N ALA A 104 -11.55 11.05 -17.87
CA ALA A 104 -10.54 10.23 -18.55
C ALA A 104 -9.68 11.05 -19.53
N GLN A 105 -10.29 11.97 -20.27
CA GLN A 105 -9.60 12.87 -21.19
C GLN A 105 -8.70 13.85 -20.44
N ALA A 106 -9.18 14.46 -19.34
CA ALA A 106 -8.37 15.36 -18.52
C ALA A 106 -7.14 14.66 -17.95
N LEU A 107 -7.29 13.42 -17.48
CA LEU A 107 -6.16 12.60 -17.02
C LEU A 107 -5.19 12.21 -18.15
N SER A 108 -5.72 11.94 -19.34
CA SER A 108 -4.88 11.66 -20.52
C SER A 108 -4.09 12.89 -20.94
N ALA A 109 -4.70 14.08 -20.86
CA ALA A 109 -4.02 15.35 -21.11
C ALA A 109 -2.93 15.62 -20.07
N LEU A 110 -3.23 15.42 -18.77
CA LEU A 110 -2.24 15.51 -17.70
C LEU A 110 -1.05 14.59 -17.96
N HIS A 111 -1.31 13.32 -18.32
CA HIS A 111 -0.26 12.38 -18.68
C HIS A 111 0.55 12.87 -19.89
N SER A 112 -0.12 13.35 -20.94
CA SER A 112 0.53 13.87 -22.14
C SER A 112 1.47 15.04 -21.83
N VAL A 113 1.03 16.00 -21.02
CA VAL A 113 1.86 17.17 -20.61
C VAL A 113 3.05 16.71 -19.78
N SER A 114 2.85 15.75 -18.88
CA SER A 114 3.91 15.22 -18.01
C SER A 114 5.05 14.55 -18.79
N VAL A 115 4.77 14.04 -20.00
CA VAL A 115 5.76 13.33 -20.83
C VAL A 115 6.12 14.09 -22.12
N ALA A 116 5.64 15.32 -22.28
CA ALA A 116 5.79 16.11 -23.51
C ALA A 116 7.24 16.52 -23.78
N ALA A 117 8.04 16.71 -22.74
CA ALA A 117 9.45 17.07 -22.85
C ALA A 117 10.33 15.93 -23.39
N PHE A 118 9.83 14.69 -23.38
CA PHE A 118 10.56 13.51 -23.82
C PHE A 118 10.12 13.10 -25.23
N ASN A 119 11.04 12.62 -26.04
CA ASN A 119 10.71 11.90 -27.27
C ASN A 119 10.32 10.42 -26.97
N SER A 120 9.90 9.68 -27.99
CA SER A 120 9.46 8.27 -27.81
C SER A 120 10.55 7.36 -27.27
N GLN A 121 11.80 7.54 -27.69
CA GLN A 121 12.94 6.74 -27.25
C GLN A 121 13.31 7.06 -25.80
N GLU A 122 13.36 8.34 -25.43
CA GLU A 122 13.61 8.78 -24.05
C GLU A 122 12.53 8.27 -23.10
N ARG A 123 11.26 8.30 -23.51
CA ARG A 123 10.17 7.71 -22.74
C ARG A 123 10.36 6.22 -22.51
N ALA A 124 10.72 5.46 -23.56
CA ALA A 124 10.94 4.02 -23.43
C ALA A 124 12.13 3.70 -22.51
N ALA A 125 13.23 4.47 -22.61
CA ALA A 125 14.39 4.33 -21.75
C ALA A 125 14.06 4.64 -20.28
N LEU A 126 13.35 5.75 -20.02
CA LEU A 126 12.92 6.14 -18.68
C LEU A 126 12.02 5.07 -18.04
N VAL A 127 11.03 4.57 -18.77
CA VAL A 127 10.14 3.50 -18.29
C VAL A 127 10.94 2.25 -17.95
N SER A 128 11.86 1.83 -18.81
CA SER A 128 12.70 0.65 -18.55
C SER A 128 13.57 0.81 -17.30
N LEU A 129 14.15 1.99 -17.09
CA LEU A 129 14.95 2.31 -15.90
C LEU A 129 14.10 2.28 -14.63
N LEU A 130 12.92 2.88 -14.66
CA LEU A 130 11.98 2.89 -13.52
C LEU A 130 11.48 1.48 -13.19
N ASP A 131 11.18 0.65 -14.20
CA ASP A 131 10.77 -0.74 -13.99
C ASP A 131 11.90 -1.57 -13.37
N ARG A 132 13.14 -1.40 -13.84
CA ARG A 132 14.32 -2.04 -13.22
C ARG A 132 14.47 -1.60 -11.77
N MET A 133 14.43 -0.30 -11.50
CA MET A 133 14.52 0.23 -10.13
C MET A 133 13.42 -0.32 -9.23
N LYS A 134 12.17 -0.35 -9.70
CA LYS A 134 11.03 -0.96 -8.99
C LYS A 134 11.28 -2.43 -8.66
N SER A 135 11.74 -3.22 -9.64
CA SER A 135 12.01 -4.65 -9.44
C SER A 135 13.15 -4.90 -8.46
N THR A 136 14.24 -4.12 -8.54
CA THR A 136 15.38 -4.21 -7.63
C THR A 136 14.95 -3.87 -6.20
N LEU A 137 14.23 -2.75 -6.00
CA LEU A 137 13.73 -2.34 -4.68
C LEU A 137 12.74 -3.35 -4.10
N SER A 138 11.83 -3.88 -4.92
CA SER A 138 10.89 -4.94 -4.50
C SER A 138 11.64 -6.20 -4.07
N GLY A 139 12.68 -6.59 -4.82
CA GLY A 139 13.53 -7.72 -4.49
C GLY A 139 14.32 -7.53 -3.19
N HIS A 140 14.85 -6.34 -2.93
CA HIS A 140 15.51 -6.02 -1.66
C HIS A 140 14.53 -6.06 -0.47
N THR A 141 13.36 -5.46 -0.63
CA THR A 141 12.32 -5.44 0.42
C THR A 141 11.85 -6.86 0.74
N ALA A 142 11.59 -7.68 -0.29
CA ALA A 142 11.20 -9.09 -0.10
C ALA A 142 12.28 -9.92 0.62
N ARG A 143 13.55 -9.67 0.32
CA ARG A 143 14.68 -10.31 1.04
C ARG A 143 14.75 -9.85 2.50
N GLN A 144 14.61 -8.55 2.76
CA GLN A 144 14.62 -8.00 4.12
C GLN A 144 13.49 -8.60 4.99
N VAL A 145 12.27 -8.69 4.46
CA VAL A 145 11.13 -9.30 5.16
C VAL A 145 11.39 -10.77 5.49
N ARG A 146 12.03 -11.52 4.59
CA ARG A 146 12.43 -12.91 4.85
C ARG A 146 13.49 -13.00 5.94
N THR A 147 14.53 -12.18 5.89
CA THR A 147 15.59 -12.19 6.91
C THR A 147 15.08 -11.79 8.30
N VAL A 148 14.15 -10.84 8.38
CA VAL A 148 13.51 -10.45 9.66
C VAL A 148 12.57 -11.55 10.17
N SER A 149 11.88 -12.25 9.27
CA SER A 149 11.03 -13.39 9.64
C SER A 149 11.83 -14.63 10.04
N GLU A 150 13.00 -14.86 9.44
CA GLU A 150 13.93 -15.94 9.77
C GLU A 150 14.60 -15.69 11.13
N THR A 151 15.07 -14.47 11.39
CA THR A 151 15.63 -14.09 12.70
C THR A 151 14.58 -14.19 13.82
N ALA A 152 13.34 -13.75 13.60
CA ALA A 152 12.25 -13.91 14.56
C ALA A 152 11.84 -15.38 14.79
N ARG A 153 12.02 -16.28 13.81
CA ARG A 153 11.83 -17.73 13.97
C ARG A 153 13.00 -18.39 14.70
N GLN A 154 14.22 -17.93 14.47
CA GLN A 154 15.43 -18.37 15.15
C GLN A 154 15.35 -18.08 16.66
N GLU A 155 14.90 -16.88 17.04
CA GLU A 155 14.70 -16.48 18.44
C GLU A 155 13.63 -17.32 19.16
N ARG A 156 12.55 -17.74 18.47
CA ARG A 156 11.56 -18.67 19.05
C ARG A 156 12.10 -20.09 19.23
N HIS A 157 13.07 -20.51 18.43
CA HIS A 157 13.74 -21.82 18.58
C HIS A 157 14.88 -21.81 19.61
N THR A 158 15.28 -20.64 20.14
CA THR A 158 16.31 -20.53 21.17
C THR A 158 15.76 -20.49 22.60
N GLN A 159 14.45 -20.70 22.80
CA GLN A 159 13.97 -21.06 24.15
C GLN A 159 14.51 -22.46 24.49
N PRO A 160 15.33 -22.63 25.55
CA PRO A 160 15.86 -23.93 25.90
C PRO A 160 14.72 -24.85 26.35
N LEU A 161 14.64 -26.02 25.74
CA LEU A 161 13.89 -27.15 26.29
C LEU A 161 14.41 -27.44 27.72
N PRO A 162 13.53 -27.61 28.73
CA PRO A 162 13.98 -28.05 30.05
C PRO A 162 14.59 -29.44 29.92
N CYS A 163 15.90 -29.57 30.20
CA CYS A 163 16.59 -30.85 30.20
C CYS A 163 15.87 -31.83 31.16
N PRO A 164 15.36 -32.98 30.69
CA PRO A 164 14.80 -33.98 31.58
C PRO A 164 15.95 -34.87 32.06
N GLY A 165 16.39 -34.67 33.30
CA GLY A 165 17.35 -35.62 33.87
C GLY A 165 18.19 -35.14 35.04
N LEU A 166 17.56 -34.69 36.13
CA LEU A 166 18.17 -34.79 37.46
C LEU A 166 17.06 -35.13 38.48
N PRO A 167 17.16 -36.25 39.22
CA PRO A 167 16.16 -36.61 40.23
C PRO A 167 16.28 -35.71 41.47
N PRO A 168 15.16 -35.41 42.16
CA PRO A 168 15.17 -34.60 43.36
C PRO A 168 15.78 -35.38 44.53
N VAL A 169 16.89 -34.89 45.08
CA VAL A 169 17.44 -35.40 46.33
C VAL A 169 16.52 -34.97 47.46
N ALA A 170 15.79 -35.93 48.01
CA ALA A 170 14.98 -35.77 49.20
C ALA A 170 15.89 -35.70 50.45
N HIS A 171 15.94 -34.54 51.10
CA HIS A 171 16.38 -34.47 52.49
C HIS A 171 15.20 -34.08 53.40
N ARG A 172 14.99 -34.96 54.38
CA ARG A 172 13.92 -35.05 55.38
C ARG A 172 13.76 -33.79 56.24
N PRO A 173 12.60 -33.63 56.90
CA PRO A 173 12.31 -32.49 57.77
C PRO A 173 12.85 -32.73 59.19
N ALA A 174 13.31 -31.66 59.84
CA ALA A 174 13.49 -31.62 61.28
C ALA A 174 12.96 -30.28 61.81
N SER A 175 11.76 -30.36 62.39
CA SER A 175 11.36 -29.71 63.63
C SER A 175 11.52 -28.19 63.79
N CYS A 176 10.37 -27.51 63.86
CA CYS A 176 10.19 -26.25 64.59
C CYS A 176 10.66 -26.41 66.06
N PRO A 177 11.02 -25.30 66.73
CA PRO A 177 9.97 -24.66 67.51
C PRO A 177 9.94 -23.13 67.44
N SER A 178 8.71 -22.66 67.68
CA SER A 178 8.29 -21.31 68.01
C SER A 178 9.16 -20.64 69.07
N LEU A 179 9.41 -19.34 68.91
CA LEU A 179 9.34 -18.38 70.01
C LEU A 179 9.04 -16.98 69.46
N ALA A 180 7.88 -16.48 69.86
CA ALA A 180 7.50 -15.08 69.81
C ALA A 180 8.53 -14.22 70.56
N THR A 181 8.69 -12.94 70.19
CA THR A 181 8.41 -11.79 71.08
C THR A 181 8.33 -10.50 70.24
N ARG A 182 7.33 -9.68 70.57
CA ARG A 182 7.08 -8.31 70.10
C ARG A 182 8.19 -7.35 70.55
N PHE A 183 8.46 -6.30 69.79
CA PHE A 183 8.13 -4.89 70.10
C PHE A 183 8.39 -4.04 68.85
#